data_AF-A0AB35RBZ2-F1
#
_entry.id   AF-A0AB35RBZ2-F1
#
_cell.length_a   1.000
_cell.length_b   1.000
_cell.length_c   1.000
_cell.angle_alpha   90.00
_cell.angle_beta   90.00
_cell.angle_gamma   90.00
#
_symmetry.space_group_name_H-M   'P 1'
#
loop_
_entity.id
_entity.type
_entity.pdbx_description
1 polymer ?
#
loop_
_entity_poly.entity_id
_entity_poly.type
_entity_poly.pdbx_seq_one_letter_code
_entity_poly.pdbx_strand_id
1 'polypeptide(L)' 'EDRRERQRQGIDLAKSAGLYRGRKPNAKVHEQIIAFKSGGCSIAETARLAGVSVSQVKRVWSQYLAAKADV' A
#
# COMPACT_ATOMS: atom_id res chain seq x y z
N GLU A 1 0.86 -36.79 8.06
CA GLU A 1 0.19 -35.59 7.50
C GLU A 1 0.02 -34.46 8.53
N ASP A 2 0.22 -34.75 9.82
CA ASP A 2 -0.02 -33.90 11.00
C ASP A 2 0.68 -32.53 11.01
N ARG A 3 1.80 -32.38 10.30
CA ARG A 3 2.53 -31.09 10.25
C ARG A 3 1.70 -30.02 9.54
N ARG A 4 1.01 -30.38 8.45
CA ARG A 4 0.18 -29.42 7.69
C ARG A 4 -1.05 -29.02 8.49
N GLU A 5 -1.67 -29.97 9.21
CA GLU A 5 -2.84 -29.69 10.05
C GLU A 5 -2.49 -28.78 11.23
N ARG A 6 -1.39 -29.05 11.94
CA ARG A 6 -0.93 -28.16 13.02
C ARG A 6 -0.55 -26.77 12.51
N GLN A 7 0.08 -26.70 11.33
CA GLN A 7 0.37 -25.40 10.70
C GLN A 7 -0.91 -24.64 10.34
N ARG A 8 -1.92 -25.34 9.80
CA ARG A 8 -3.23 -24.74 9.49
C ARG A 8 -3.91 -24.20 10.73
N GLN A 9 -3.97 -24.98 11.82
CA GLN A 9 -4.53 -24.52 13.10
C GLN A 9 -3.82 -23.27 13.62
N GLY A 10 -2.48 -23.23 13.56
CA GLY A 10 -1.70 -22.05 13.95
C GLY A 10 -1.95 -20.83 13.05
N ILE A 11 -2.07 -21.05 11.73
CA ILE A 11 -2.41 -20.00 10.76
C ILE A 11 -3.80 -19.44 11.04
N ASP A 12 -4.79 -20.29 11.29
CA ASP A 12 -6.17 -19.86 11.56
C ASP A 12 -6.26 -19.09 12.89
N LEU A 13 -5.52 -19.50 13.92
CA LEU A 13 -5.38 -18.74 15.16
C LEU A 13 -4.72 -17.37 14.93
N ALA A 14 -3.64 -17.30 14.13
CA ALA A 14 -2.97 -16.04 13.83
C ALA A 14 -3.81 -15.09 12.96
N LYS A 15 -4.60 -15.64 12.03
CA LYS A 15 -5.56 -14.87 11.22
C LYS A 15 -6.69 -14.31 12.08
N SER A 16 -7.30 -15.12 12.95
CA SER A 16 -8.37 -14.66 13.85
C SER A 16 -7.87 -13.62 14.86
N ALA A 17 -6.62 -13.72 15.30
CA ALA A 17 -5.95 -12.70 16.11
C ALA A 17 -5.55 -11.42 15.32
N GLY A 18 -5.80 -11.35 14.01
CA GLY A 18 -5.54 -10.17 13.20
C GLY A 18 -4.05 -9.85 12.97
N LEU A 19 -3.18 -10.85 13.10
CA LEU A 19 -1.73 -10.68 12.95
C LEU A 19 -1.31 -10.54 11.48
N TYR A 20 -2.10 -11.10 10.55
CA TYR A 20 -1.82 -11.04 9.12
C TYR A 20 -2.47 -9.81 8.48
N ARG A 21 -1.74 -8.70 8.49
CA ARG A 21 -2.18 -7.40 7.94
C ARG A 21 -1.67 -7.12 6.51
N GLY A 22 -1.13 -8.14 5.86
CA GLY A 22 -0.50 -8.02 4.54
C GLY A 22 0.81 -7.22 4.56
N ARG A 23 1.25 -6.78 3.37
CA ARG A 23 2.46 -5.97 3.22
C ARG A 23 2.19 -4.54 3.71
N LYS A 24 3.02 -4.05 4.63
CA LYS A 24 2.95 -2.66 5.08
C LYS A 24 3.23 -1.71 3.91
N PRO A 25 2.44 -0.63 3.74
CA PRO A 25 2.70 0.38 2.74
C PRO A 25 4.02 1.11 3.03
N ASN A 26 4.71 1.56 1.99
CA ASN A 26 5.88 2.40 2.13
C ASN A 26 5.44 3.87 2.22
N ALA A 27 5.31 4.37 3.46
CA ALA A 27 4.83 5.72 3.73
C ALA A 27 5.67 6.79 3.03
N LYS A 28 7.00 6.68 3.07
CA LYS A 28 7.92 7.63 2.45
C LYS A 28 7.68 7.80 0.95
N VAL A 29 7.48 6.68 0.25
CA VAL A 29 7.18 6.70 -1.18
C VAL A 29 5.80 7.31 -1.45
N HIS A 30 4.82 7.07 -0.58
CA HIS A 30 3.50 7.68 -0.72
C HIS A 30 3.56 9.21 -0.55
N GLU A 31 4.30 9.70 0.46
CA GLU A 31 4.52 11.13 0.69
C GLU A 31 5.20 11.80 -0.51
N GLN A 32 6.23 11.17 -1.09
CA GLN A 32 6.88 11.66 -2.30
C GLN A 32 5.92 11.76 -3.48
N ILE A 33 5.10 10.72 -3.71
CA ILE A 33 4.08 10.73 -4.77
C ILE A 33 3.09 11.89 -4.57
N ILE A 34 2.62 12.10 -3.34
CA ILE A 34 1.66 13.17 -3.01
C ILE A 34 2.30 14.54 -3.23
N ALA A 35 3.54 14.74 -2.80
CA ALA A 35 4.28 15.98 -3.00
C ALA A 35 4.43 16.32 -4.49
N PHE A 36 4.90 15.37 -5.31
CA PHE A 36 5.06 15.58 -6.76
C PHE A 36 3.73 15.83 -7.46
N LYS A 37 2.68 15.04 -7.15
CA LYS A 37 1.36 15.23 -7.77
C LYS A 37 0.71 16.56 -7.38
N SER A 38 0.89 17.00 -6.14
CA SER A 38 0.38 18.30 -5.65
C SER A 38 1.16 19.48 -6.24
N GLY A 39 2.44 19.28 -6.56
CA GLY A 39 3.28 20.24 -7.29
C GLY A 39 3.02 20.30 -8.80
N GLY A 40 2.02 19.58 -9.32
CA GLY A 40 1.62 19.63 -10.73
C GLY A 40 2.34 18.63 -11.65
N CYS A 41 3.21 17.76 -11.14
CA CYS A 41 3.87 16.75 -11.97
C CYS A 41 2.84 15.78 -12.60
N SER A 42 3.16 15.34 -13.82
CA SER A 42 2.39 14.30 -14.51
C SER A 42 2.56 12.95 -13.81
N ILE A 43 1.65 12.00 -14.08
CA ILE A 43 1.71 10.66 -13.48
C ILE A 43 2.97 9.91 -13.93
N ALA A 44 3.31 10.00 -15.21
CA ALA A 44 4.49 9.32 -15.76
C ALA A 44 5.80 9.89 -15.20
N GLU A 45 5.88 11.22 -15.06
CA GLU A 45 7.03 11.89 -14.45
C GLU A 45 7.16 11.55 -12.97
N THR A 46 6.05 11.58 -12.23
CA THR A 46 6.02 11.20 -10.81
C THR A 46 6.50 9.75 -10.61
N ALA A 47 6.07 8.83 -11.48
CA ALA A 47 6.49 7.44 -11.45
C ALA A 47 8.01 7.30 -11.64
N ARG A 48 8.58 8.04 -12.62
CA ARG A 48 10.02 8.08 -12.88
C ARG A 48 10.80 8.65 -11.68
N LEU A 49 10.36 9.78 -11.13
CA LEU A 49 11.04 10.48 -10.03
C LEU A 49 10.97 9.71 -8.71
N ALA A 50 9.84 9.08 -8.40
CA ALA A 50 9.67 8.29 -7.19
C ALA A 50 10.16 6.84 -7.32
N GLY A 51 10.58 6.41 -8.52
CA GLY A 51 11.07 5.04 -8.76
C GLY A 51 9.99 3.96 -8.63
N VAL A 52 8.76 4.26 -9.03
CA VAL A 52 7.59 3.38 -8.87
C VAL A 52 6.83 3.19 -10.18
N SER A 53 5.92 2.22 -10.22
CA SER A 53 5.04 2.05 -11.37
C SER A 53 3.97 3.14 -11.44
N VAL A 54 3.52 3.45 -12.67
CA VAL A 54 2.37 4.34 -12.93
C VAL A 54 1.12 3.91 -12.17
N SER A 55 0.87 2.60 -12.08
CA SER A 55 -0.27 2.04 -11.34
C SER A 55 -0.18 2.34 -9.84
N GLN A 56 1.02 2.30 -9.27
CA GLN A 56 1.24 2.65 -7.86
C GLN A 56 0.96 4.15 -7.62
N VAL A 57 1.42 5.02 -8.52
CA VAL A 57 1.12 6.46 -8.45
C VAL A 57 -0.39 6.71 -8.47
N LYS A 58 -1.11 6.11 -9.44
CA LYS A 58 -2.57 6.24 -9.55
C LYS A 58 -3.29 5.77 -8.29
N ARG A 59 -2.90 4.61 -7.75
CA ARG A 59 -3.50 4.03 -6.55
C ARG A 59 -3.31 4.93 -5.33
N VAL A 60 -2.08 5.38 -5.08
CA VAL A 60 -1.75 6.24 -3.93
C VAL A 60 -2.45 7.59 -4.06
N TRP A 61 -2.48 8.17 -5.26
CA TRP A 61 -3.16 9.45 -5.48
C TRP A 61 -4.67 9.35 -5.24
N SER A 62 -5.31 8.28 -5.73
CA SER A 62 -6.73 8.02 -5.45
C SER A 62 -7.01 7.87 -3.95
N GLN A 63 -6.17 7.11 -3.23
CA GLN A 63 -6.28 6.96 -1.78
C GLN A 63 -6.13 8.29 -1.04
N TYR A 64 -5.19 9.14 -1.47
CA TYR A 64 -5.00 10.47 -0.92
C TYR A 64 -6.21 11.38 -1.15
N LEU A 65 -6.77 11.40 -2.37
CA LEU A 65 -7.96 12.20 -2.67
C LEU A 65 -9.18 11.73 -1.86
N ALA A 66 -9.38 10.42 -1.73
CA ALA A 66 -10.45 9.86 -0.91
C ALA A 66 -10.29 10.27 0.57
N ALA A 67 -9.08 10.16 1.12
CA ALA A 67 -8.80 10.57 2.49
C ALA A 67 -8.94 12.09 2.70
N LYS A 68 -8.64 12.91 1.68
CA LYS A 68 -8.80 14.37 1.74
C LYS A 68 -10.28 14.79 1.68
N ALA A 69 -11.14 14.01 1.03
CA ALA A 69 -12.56 14.30 0.90
C ALA A 69 -13.38 13.92 2.15
N ASP A 70 -12.86 13.02 2.99
CA ASP A 70 -13.46 12.59 4.25
C ASP A 70 -13.14 13.53 5.44
N VAL A 71 -12.32 14.56 5.21
CA VAL A 71 -11.87 15.58 6.17
C VAL A 71 -12.46 16.93 5.82
#